data_AF-A0A7W1U082-F1
#
_entry.id   AF-A0A7W1U082-F1
#
_cell.length_a   1.000
_cell.length_b   1.000
_cell.length_c   1.000
_cell.angle_alpha   90.00
_cell.angle_beta   90.00
_cell.angle_gamma   90.00
#
_symmetry.space_group_name_H-M   'P 1'
#
loop_
_entity.id
_entity.type
_entity.pdbx_description
1 polymer ?
#
loop_
_entity_poly.entity_id
_entity_poly.type
_entity_poly.pdbx_seq_one_letter_code
_entity_poly.pdbx_strand_id
1 'polypeptide(L)'
;MRPSSISKSKKLTMQISQTQEQPRLPTHEWITVLVILFLLATLTGVVLASSNSIGTRELGTPHYIVDREIEVFIEGAVEKPGAYKIERGACVSDLLALASIAPDADTRKLKLDKKLRKGQVIKIPHRPMITVHVEGAVKTPGAILVPKGSVVSDLASRLDLLEEADGKSLRRKRRLKDGEVIKIKTK
;
A
#
# COMPACT_ATOMS: atom_id res chain seq x y z
N MET A 1 84.99 -32.77 -93.91
CA MET A 1 84.93 -31.50 -93.13
C MET A 1 84.17 -31.74 -91.84
N ARG A 2 84.56 -31.03 -90.78
CA ARG A 2 84.41 -31.32 -89.34
C ARG A 2 82.98 -31.17 -88.73
N PRO A 3 82.76 -31.69 -87.51
CA PRO A 3 81.54 -32.42 -87.08
C PRO A 3 80.85 -31.81 -85.85
N SER A 4 79.84 -32.47 -85.29
CA SER A 4 79.58 -32.54 -83.83
C SER A 4 78.36 -33.46 -83.56
N SER A 5 78.58 -34.64 -82.96
CA SER A 5 78.58 -34.91 -81.50
C SER A 5 77.15 -34.98 -80.94
N ILE A 6 76.49 -36.14 -80.93
CA ILE A 6 76.44 -37.09 -79.80
C ILE A 6 76.52 -36.39 -78.43
N SER A 7 75.40 -36.40 -77.69
CA SER A 7 75.42 -36.42 -76.23
C SER A 7 74.26 -37.27 -75.71
N LYS A 8 74.62 -38.18 -74.81
CA LYS A 8 73.80 -39.25 -74.23
C LYS A 8 72.91 -38.72 -73.11
N SER A 9 71.76 -39.38 -73.00
CA SER A 9 70.85 -39.48 -71.84
C SER A 9 71.51 -39.39 -70.46
N LYS A 10 70.80 -38.82 -69.48
CA LYS A 10 70.72 -39.37 -68.12
C LYS A 10 69.54 -38.80 -67.32
N LYS A 11 68.88 -39.72 -66.63
CA LYS A 11 67.71 -39.62 -65.74
C LYS A 11 67.75 -38.41 -64.80
N LEU A 12 66.66 -37.64 -64.75
CA LEU A 12 66.30 -36.81 -63.61
C LEU A 12 65.52 -37.67 -62.60
N THR A 13 66.06 -37.83 -61.41
CA THR A 13 65.32 -38.36 -60.26
C THR A 13 65.85 -37.66 -59.01
N MET A 14 64.92 -37.01 -58.30
CA MET A 14 65.00 -36.52 -56.92
C MET A 14 66.14 -35.57 -56.53
N GLN A 15 65.77 -34.34 -56.13
CA GLN A 15 65.87 -33.90 -54.73
C GLN A 15 64.95 -32.69 -54.51
N ILE A 16 63.95 -32.86 -53.64
CA ILE A 16 63.17 -31.77 -53.06
C ILE A 16 64.04 -31.21 -51.93
N SER A 17 64.82 -30.17 -52.22
CA SER A 17 65.49 -29.39 -51.19
C SER A 17 64.46 -28.51 -50.49
N GLN A 18 64.07 -28.91 -49.29
CA GLN A 18 63.42 -28.00 -48.35
C GLN A 18 64.45 -26.96 -47.89
N THR A 19 64.45 -25.79 -48.53
CA THR A 19 65.14 -24.62 -48.00
C THR A 19 64.26 -24.03 -46.88
N GLN A 20 64.51 -24.46 -45.65
CA GLN A 20 64.09 -23.74 -44.46
C GLN A 20 64.90 -22.43 -44.41
N GLU A 21 64.33 -21.34 -44.92
CA GLU A 21 64.84 -19.99 -44.67
C GLU A 21 64.73 -19.73 -43.17
N GLN A 22 65.88 -19.78 -42.48
CA GLN A 22 65.99 -19.21 -41.14
C GLN A 22 65.74 -17.71 -41.26
N PRO A 23 64.73 -17.13 -40.57
CA PRO A 23 64.58 -15.69 -40.53
C PRO A 23 65.73 -15.15 -39.66
N ARG A 24 66.83 -14.76 -40.30
CA ARG A 24 67.90 -14.01 -39.67
C ARG A 24 67.42 -12.57 -39.57
N LEU A 25 66.50 -12.33 -38.64
CA LEU A 25 66.06 -10.99 -38.29
C LEU A 25 67.27 -10.21 -37.79
N PRO A 26 67.73 -9.14 -38.46
CA PRO A 26 68.85 -8.34 -38.01
C PRO A 26 68.64 -7.85 -36.57
N THR A 27 69.74 -7.62 -35.85
CA THR A 27 69.76 -7.38 -34.40
C THR A 27 68.82 -6.25 -33.93
N HIS A 28 68.48 -5.30 -34.80
CA HIS A 28 67.52 -4.23 -34.51
C HIS A 28 66.06 -4.69 -34.43
N GLU A 29 65.69 -5.78 -35.10
CA GLU A 29 64.33 -6.35 -35.03
C GLU A 29 64.11 -7.09 -33.70
N TRP A 30 65.16 -7.66 -33.11
CA TRP A 30 65.09 -8.16 -31.74
C TRP A 30 64.94 -7.03 -30.73
N ILE A 31 65.57 -5.87 -30.99
CA ILE A 31 65.40 -4.67 -30.17
C ILE A 31 63.96 -4.16 -30.25
N THR A 32 63.34 -4.13 -31.44
CA THR A 32 61.94 -3.67 -31.57
C THR A 32 60.97 -4.60 -30.85
N VAL A 33 61.17 -5.92 -30.92
CA VAL A 33 60.34 -6.89 -30.19
C VAL A 33 60.46 -6.69 -28.67
N LEU A 34 61.68 -6.47 -28.15
CA LEU A 34 61.90 -6.20 -26.73
C LEU A 34 61.24 -4.88 -26.29
N VAL A 35 61.32 -3.85 -27.11
CA VAL A 35 60.68 -2.55 -26.83
C VAL A 35 59.15 -2.69 -26.80
N ILE A 36 58.56 -3.40 -27.76
CA ILE A 36 57.11 -3.64 -27.81
C ILE A 36 56.66 -4.46 -26.59
N LEU A 37 57.40 -5.51 -26.23
CA LEU A 37 57.09 -6.33 -25.05
C LEU A 37 57.12 -5.50 -23.76
N PHE A 38 58.13 -4.64 -23.60
CA PHE A 38 58.23 -3.74 -22.46
C PHE A 38 57.09 -2.72 -22.43
N LEU A 39 56.71 -2.16 -23.57
CA LEU A 39 55.59 -1.21 -23.68
C LEU A 39 54.25 -1.88 -23.32
N LEU A 40 54.03 -3.12 -23.75
CA LEU A 40 52.82 -3.89 -23.37
C LEU A 40 52.80 -4.24 -21.87
N ALA A 41 53.95 -4.64 -21.31
CA ALA A 41 54.08 -4.96 -19.89
C ALA A 41 53.85 -3.74 -19.01
N THR A 42 54.40 -2.58 -19.39
CA THR A 42 54.18 -1.31 -18.68
C THR A 42 52.73 -0.86 -18.77
N LEU A 43 52.09 -0.95 -19.94
CA LEU A 43 50.68 -0.60 -20.10
C LEU A 43 49.77 -1.50 -19.24
N THR A 44 50.05 -2.81 -19.22
CA THR A 44 49.30 -3.78 -18.41
C THR A 44 49.54 -3.56 -16.92
N GLY A 45 50.78 -3.26 -16.54
CA GLY A 45 51.14 -2.91 -15.16
C GLY A 45 50.46 -1.62 -14.68
N VAL A 46 50.39 -0.59 -15.53
CA VAL A 46 49.67 0.67 -15.24
C VAL A 46 48.18 0.43 -15.12
N VAL A 47 47.57 -0.38 -15.99
CA VAL A 47 46.14 -0.72 -15.90
C VAL A 47 45.84 -1.49 -14.60
N LEU A 48 46.70 -2.44 -14.20
CA LEU A 48 46.54 -3.15 -12.93
C LEU A 48 46.75 -2.22 -11.73
N ALA A 49 47.78 -1.37 -11.74
CA ALA A 49 48.03 -0.39 -10.69
C ALA A 49 46.93 0.69 -10.61
N SER A 50 46.31 1.02 -11.74
CA SER A 50 45.19 1.95 -11.87
C SER A 50 43.82 1.28 -11.69
N SER A 51 43.74 -0.04 -11.57
CA SER A 51 42.45 -0.77 -11.47
C SER A 51 41.72 -0.54 -10.15
N ASN A 52 42.28 0.26 -9.24
CA ASN A 52 41.69 0.57 -7.94
C ASN A 52 40.52 1.58 -7.98
N SER A 53 39.94 1.84 -9.14
CA SER A 53 38.74 2.68 -9.30
C SER A 53 37.67 2.03 -10.18
N ILE A 54 37.47 0.72 -10.02
CA ILE A 54 36.13 0.15 -10.25
C ILE A 54 35.25 0.70 -9.12
N GLY A 55 34.71 1.90 -9.37
CA GLY A 55 33.70 2.49 -8.50
C GLY A 55 32.56 1.49 -8.36
N THR A 56 32.42 0.93 -7.16
CA THR A 56 31.21 0.25 -6.75
C THR A 56 30.06 1.22 -6.99
N ARG A 57 29.26 0.94 -8.01
CA ARG A 57 28.03 1.68 -8.27
C ARG A 57 27.24 1.61 -6.98
N GLU A 58 27.01 2.76 -6.35
CA GLU A 58 26.26 2.82 -5.11
C GLU A 58 24.92 2.11 -5.34
N LEU A 59 24.75 0.99 -4.65
CA LEU A 59 23.50 0.27 -4.59
C LEU A 59 22.48 1.26 -4.05
N GLY A 60 21.47 1.60 -4.87
CA GLY A 60 20.45 2.57 -4.52
C GLY A 60 19.97 2.37 -3.09
N THR A 61 19.86 3.48 -2.35
CA THR A 61 19.33 3.47 -1.00
C THR A 61 18.00 2.71 -0.98
N PRO A 62 17.77 1.83 0.00
CA PRO A 62 16.48 1.14 0.11
C PRO A 62 15.40 2.20 0.31
N HIS A 63 14.62 2.47 -0.73
CA HIS A 63 13.42 3.28 -0.62
C HIS A 63 12.43 2.51 0.25
N TYR A 64 12.31 2.93 1.50
CA TYR A 64 11.26 2.44 2.40
C TYR A 64 9.92 2.89 1.84
N ILE A 65 9.07 1.93 1.46
CA ILE A 65 7.66 2.22 1.19
C ILE A 65 7.07 2.63 2.55
N VAL A 66 6.93 3.94 2.76
CA VAL A 66 6.09 4.44 3.85
C VAL A 66 4.70 3.97 3.52
N ASP A 67 4.23 2.95 4.24
CA ASP A 67 2.86 2.44 4.17
C ASP A 67 1.94 3.64 4.49
N ARG A 68 1.39 4.25 3.42
CA ARG A 68 0.56 5.46 3.52
C ARG A 68 -0.82 5.11 4.06
N GLU A 69 -1.18 3.84 4.00
CA GLU A 69 -2.44 3.31 4.50
C GLU A 69 -2.21 2.50 5.77
N ILE A 70 -3.17 2.59 6.68
CA ILE A 70 -3.25 1.79 7.88
C ILE A 70 -4.54 1.00 7.86
N GLU A 71 -4.46 -0.24 8.32
CA GLU A 71 -5.64 -1.08 8.53
C GLU A 71 -6.18 -0.84 9.94
N VAL A 72 -7.48 -0.57 10.03
CA VAL A 72 -8.20 -0.27 11.28
C VAL A 72 -9.45 -1.15 11.33
N PHE A 73 -9.76 -1.71 12.49
CA PHE A 73 -10.93 -2.53 12.70
C PHE A 73 -12.03 -1.73 13.37
N ILE A 74 -13.26 -1.87 12.88
CA ILE A 74 -14.44 -1.17 13.39
C ILE A 74 -15.48 -2.20 13.82
N GLU A 75 -16.01 -2.00 15.02
CA GLU A 75 -17.06 -2.83 15.60
C GLU A 75 -18.11 -1.97 16.33
N GLY A 76 -19.31 -2.51 16.52
CA GLY A 76 -20.39 -1.88 17.31
C GLY A 76 -21.50 -1.28 16.45
N ALA A 77 -22.00 -0.09 16.84
CA ALA A 77 -23.13 0.58 16.21
C ALA A 77 -22.75 1.27 14.88
N VAL A 78 -22.37 0.47 13.90
CA VAL A 78 -22.07 0.90 12.52
C VAL A 78 -22.82 0.01 11.54
N GLU A 79 -23.13 0.52 10.35
CA GLU A 79 -23.88 -0.27 9.36
C GLU A 79 -23.04 -1.43 8.82
N LYS A 80 -21.73 -1.22 8.66
CA LYS A 80 -20.80 -2.21 8.13
C LYS A 80 -19.58 -2.35 9.06
N PRO A 81 -19.62 -3.26 10.05
CA PRO A 81 -18.44 -3.58 10.84
C PRO A 81 -17.40 -4.33 10.01
N GLY A 82 -16.12 -4.16 10.33
CA GLY A 82 -15.03 -4.84 9.62
C GLY A 82 -13.72 -4.08 9.61
N ALA A 83 -12.78 -4.59 8.80
CA ALA A 83 -11.48 -3.98 8.57
C ALA A 83 -11.55 -2.96 7.44
N TYR A 84 -10.98 -1.78 7.67
CA TYR A 84 -10.91 -0.69 6.71
C TYR A 84 -9.47 -0.24 6.52
N LYS A 85 -9.07 -0.04 5.26
CA LYS A 85 -7.80 0.60 4.90
C LYS A 85 -8.05 2.10 4.75
N ILE A 86 -7.34 2.89 5.53
CA ILE A 86 -7.47 4.35 5.56
C ILE A 86 -6.10 5.01 5.60
N GLU A 87 -5.99 6.26 5.16
CA GLU A 87 -4.73 6.99 5.19
C GLU A 87 -4.15 7.13 6.60
N ARG A 88 -2.82 7.05 6.70
CA ARG A 88 -2.08 7.17 7.94
C ARG A 88 -2.23 8.58 8.48
N GLY A 89 -2.83 8.67 9.68
CA GLY A 89 -3.11 9.95 10.34
C GLY A 89 -4.53 10.45 10.16
N ALA A 90 -5.38 9.70 9.44
CA ALA A 90 -6.82 9.95 9.39
C ALA A 90 -7.47 9.88 10.77
N CYS A 91 -8.61 10.56 10.89
CA CYS A 91 -9.37 10.69 12.12
C CYS A 91 -10.51 9.66 12.19
N VAL A 92 -11.07 9.48 13.40
CA VAL A 92 -12.25 8.63 13.60
C VAL A 92 -13.45 9.12 12.76
N SER A 93 -13.58 10.43 12.54
CA SER A 93 -14.59 11.00 11.62
C SER A 93 -14.52 10.40 10.22
N ASP A 94 -13.32 10.30 9.66
CA ASP A 94 -13.08 9.88 8.27
C ASP A 94 -13.40 8.40 8.13
N LEU A 95 -13.03 7.62 9.15
CA LEU A 95 -13.37 6.21 9.25
C LEU A 95 -14.88 5.96 9.34
N LEU A 96 -15.60 6.77 10.12
CA LEU A 96 -17.06 6.67 10.23
C LEU A 96 -17.78 7.08 8.94
N ALA A 97 -17.20 7.98 8.15
CA ALA A 97 -17.73 8.32 6.82
C ALA A 97 -17.65 7.12 5.85
N LEU A 98 -16.63 6.25 5.99
CA LEU A 98 -16.49 5.03 5.20
C LEU A 98 -17.38 3.88 5.72
N ALA A 99 -17.48 3.72 7.03
CA ALA A 99 -18.21 2.62 7.66
C ALA A 99 -19.72 2.84 7.76
N SER A 100 -20.16 4.11 7.65
CA SER A 100 -21.52 4.59 7.87
C SER A 100 -22.01 4.36 9.31
N ILE A 101 -22.57 5.41 9.89
CA ILE A 101 -23.02 5.42 11.29
C ILE A 101 -24.44 4.85 11.38
N ALA A 102 -24.65 3.87 12.25
CA ALA A 102 -25.99 3.34 12.50
C ALA A 102 -26.86 4.35 13.27
N PRO A 103 -28.20 4.36 13.09
CA PRO A 103 -29.09 5.33 13.73
C PRO A 103 -29.11 5.23 15.26
N ASP A 104 -28.74 4.07 15.80
CA ASP A 104 -28.59 3.77 17.21
C ASP A 104 -27.18 4.08 17.75
N ALA A 105 -26.26 4.65 16.98
CA ALA A 105 -24.91 4.96 17.42
C ALA A 105 -24.81 6.24 18.28
N ASP A 106 -24.09 6.17 19.39
CA ASP A 106 -23.87 7.31 20.29
C ASP A 106 -22.61 8.11 19.90
N THR A 107 -22.79 9.11 19.04
CA THR A 107 -21.71 10.02 18.59
C THR A 107 -21.23 10.98 19.69
N ARG A 108 -21.99 11.19 20.77
CA ARG A 108 -21.63 12.17 21.81
C ARG A 108 -20.48 11.69 22.70
N LYS A 109 -20.31 10.37 22.80
CA LYS A 109 -19.24 9.75 23.60
C LYS A 109 -17.96 9.52 22.79
N LEU A 110 -18.01 9.69 21.46
CA LEU A 110 -16.89 9.44 20.58
C LEU A 110 -16.04 10.69 20.39
N LYS A 111 -14.71 10.49 20.38
CA LYS A 111 -13.75 11.53 20.02
C LYS A 111 -13.46 11.44 18.53
N LEU A 112 -14.20 12.22 17.74
CA LEU A 112 -14.11 12.20 16.27
C LEU A 112 -12.74 12.66 15.75
N ASP A 113 -12.11 13.61 16.45
CA ASP A 113 -10.79 14.17 16.09
C ASP A 113 -9.60 13.28 16.48
N LYS A 114 -9.87 12.10 17.06
CA LYS A 114 -8.81 11.19 17.47
C LYS A 114 -8.18 10.57 16.23
N LYS A 115 -6.86 10.73 16.09
CA LYS A 115 -6.08 10.05 15.05
C LYS A 115 -6.06 8.54 15.24
N LEU A 116 -6.19 7.82 14.14
CA LEU A 116 -6.16 6.37 14.09
C LEU A 116 -4.73 5.83 13.95
N ARG A 117 -4.52 4.62 14.48
CA ARG A 117 -3.25 3.89 14.41
C ARG A 117 -3.46 2.55 13.72
N LYS A 118 -2.40 2.02 13.10
CA LYS A 118 -2.41 0.70 12.43
C LYS A 118 -2.78 -0.39 13.45
N GLY A 119 -3.73 -1.25 13.07
CA GLY A 119 -4.26 -2.34 13.89
C GLY A 119 -5.16 -1.89 15.03
N GLN A 120 -5.58 -0.62 15.08
CA GLN A 120 -6.45 -0.14 16.14
C GLN A 120 -7.87 -0.68 15.96
N VAL A 121 -8.48 -1.12 17.06
CA VAL A 121 -9.90 -1.50 17.11
C VAL A 121 -10.70 -0.31 17.66
N ILE A 122 -11.66 0.17 16.88
CA ILE A 122 -12.59 1.22 17.27
C ILE A 122 -13.95 0.58 17.56
N LYS A 123 -14.38 0.67 18.81
CA LYS A 123 -15.71 0.22 19.23
C LYS A 123 -16.66 1.41 19.34
N ILE A 124 -17.73 1.39 18.54
CA ILE A 124 -18.78 2.40 18.56
C ILE A 124 -19.84 2.00 19.57
N PRO A 125 -20.10 2.82 20.61
CA PRO A 125 -21.14 2.53 21.60
C PRO A 125 -22.54 2.74 21.01
N HIS A 126 -23.47 1.87 21.38
CA HIS A 126 -24.90 2.06 21.11
C HIS A 126 -25.50 3.11 22.05
N ARG A 127 -26.52 3.83 21.57
CA ARG A 127 -27.33 4.75 22.36
C ARG A 127 -28.14 3.93 23.36
N PRO A 128 -28.09 4.27 24.65
CA PRO A 128 -28.91 3.58 25.64
C PRO A 128 -30.39 3.81 25.32
N MET A 129 -31.19 2.75 25.41
CA MET A 129 -32.65 2.84 25.33
C MET A 129 -33.19 3.23 26.71
N ILE A 130 -34.27 4.01 26.73
CA ILE A 130 -35.05 4.34 27.92
C ILE A 130 -36.47 3.82 27.75
N THR A 131 -37.10 3.46 28.85
CA THR A 131 -38.48 3.00 28.85
C THR A 131 -39.39 4.17 29.20
N VAL A 132 -40.39 4.44 28.36
CA VAL A 132 -41.40 5.48 28.59
C VAL A 132 -42.76 4.82 28.64
N HIS A 133 -43.56 5.13 29.65
CA HIS A 133 -44.91 4.61 29.78
C HIS A 133 -45.89 5.58 29.13
N VAL A 134 -46.60 5.12 28.10
CA VAL A 134 -47.58 5.93 27.40
C VAL A 134 -48.98 5.45 27.75
N GLU A 135 -49.80 6.38 28.22
CA GLU A 135 -51.18 6.16 28.63
C GLU A 135 -52.12 7.14 27.92
N GLY A 136 -53.39 6.75 27.77
CA GLY A 136 -54.45 7.61 27.24
C GLY A 136 -54.84 7.27 25.81
N ALA A 137 -55.08 8.28 24.98
CA ALA A 137 -55.63 8.16 23.62
C ALA A 137 -54.61 7.65 22.58
N VAL A 138 -54.06 6.45 22.81
CA VAL A 138 -53.21 5.70 21.87
C VAL A 138 -53.80 4.33 21.60
N LYS A 139 -53.60 3.80 20.39
CA LYS A 139 -54.09 2.48 20.01
C LYS A 139 -53.49 1.35 20.87
N THR A 140 -52.22 1.51 21.27
CA THR A 140 -51.48 0.56 22.09
C THR A 140 -50.84 1.27 23.29
N PRO A 141 -51.58 1.44 24.40
CA PRO A 141 -50.98 1.96 25.63
C PRO A 141 -49.98 0.95 26.20
N GLY A 142 -48.93 1.45 26.86
CA GLY A 142 -47.93 0.59 27.48
C GLY A 142 -46.53 1.21 27.54
N ALA A 143 -45.57 0.37 27.91
CA ALA A 143 -44.16 0.73 27.96
C ALA A 143 -43.54 0.65 26.56
N ILE A 144 -42.97 1.74 26.07
CA ILE A 144 -42.23 1.81 24.81
C ILE A 144 -40.75 2.09 25.07
N LEU A 145 -39.89 1.40 24.33
CA LEU A 145 -38.45 1.63 24.34
C LEU A 145 -38.09 2.68 23.29
N VAL A 146 -37.45 3.75 23.73
CA VAL A 146 -36.97 4.82 22.85
C VAL A 146 -35.51 5.17 23.16
N PRO A 147 -34.72 5.64 22.16
CA PRO A 147 -33.35 6.06 22.43
C PRO A 147 -33.28 7.22 23.43
N LYS A 148 -32.28 7.18 24.32
CA LYS A 148 -32.06 8.24 25.31
C LYS A 148 -31.80 9.58 24.61
N GLY A 149 -32.56 10.59 25.01
CA GLY A 149 -32.51 11.91 24.40
C GLY A 149 -33.52 12.14 23.28
N SER A 150 -34.35 11.13 22.97
CA SER A 150 -35.58 11.33 22.18
C SER A 150 -36.49 12.37 22.83
N VAL A 151 -37.24 13.05 21.98
CA VAL A 151 -38.11 14.18 22.31
C VAL A 151 -39.54 13.69 22.38
N VAL A 152 -40.41 14.33 23.17
CA VAL A 152 -41.84 13.96 23.24
C VAL A 152 -42.49 13.95 21.85
N SER A 153 -42.10 14.85 20.94
CA SER A 153 -42.60 14.88 19.57
C SER A 153 -42.23 13.65 18.73
N ASP A 154 -41.10 13.01 19.03
CA ASP A 154 -40.63 11.80 18.32
C ASP A 154 -41.52 10.59 18.64
N LEU A 155 -42.21 10.59 19.80
CA LEU A 155 -43.17 9.55 20.15
C LEU A 155 -44.38 9.54 19.23
N ALA A 156 -44.85 10.71 18.79
CA ALA A 156 -46.00 10.79 17.90
C ALA A 156 -45.76 10.09 16.56
N SER A 157 -44.52 10.05 16.09
CA SER A 157 -44.14 9.33 14.85
C SER A 157 -44.02 7.82 15.05
N ARG A 158 -43.92 7.34 16.29
CA ARG A 158 -43.74 5.93 16.64
C ARG A 158 -45.01 5.28 17.19
N LEU A 159 -46.02 6.08 17.53
CA LEU A 159 -47.26 5.66 18.16
C LEU A 159 -48.44 5.90 17.22
N ASP A 160 -49.33 4.91 17.14
CA ASP A 160 -50.63 5.07 16.50
C ASP A 160 -51.57 5.83 17.44
N LEU A 161 -51.80 7.11 17.15
CA LEU A 161 -52.73 7.96 17.89
C LEU A 161 -54.18 7.66 17.48
N LEU A 162 -55.10 7.67 18.44
CA LEU A 162 -56.54 7.65 18.15
C LEU A 162 -56.99 9.01 17.58
N GLU A 163 -58.05 9.04 16.78
CA GLU A 163 -58.57 10.29 16.18
C GLU A 163 -58.95 11.34 17.23
N GLU A 164 -59.34 10.89 18.42
CA GLU A 164 -59.71 11.71 19.57
C GLU A 164 -58.49 12.23 20.36
N ALA A 165 -57.26 11.90 19.99
CA ALA A 165 -56.06 12.24 20.75
C ALA A 165 -55.66 13.72 20.64
N ASP A 166 -55.40 14.37 21.77
CA ASP A 166 -54.88 15.74 21.81
C ASP A 166 -53.37 15.78 21.53
N GLY A 167 -53.03 16.10 20.27
CA GLY A 167 -51.64 16.28 19.82
C GLY A 167 -50.90 17.46 20.44
N LYS A 168 -51.55 18.38 21.18
CA LYS A 168 -50.86 19.53 21.81
C LYS A 168 -49.84 19.09 22.84
N SER A 169 -50.12 18.02 23.57
CA SER A 169 -49.20 17.48 24.59
C SER A 169 -47.92 16.88 23.96
N LEU A 170 -48.02 16.41 22.71
CA LEU A 170 -46.92 15.77 21.99
C LEU A 170 -46.01 16.75 21.23
N ARG A 171 -46.48 17.96 20.91
CA ARG A 171 -45.68 18.98 20.19
C ARG A 171 -44.53 19.58 21.00
N ARG A 172 -44.41 19.26 22.29
CA ARG A 172 -43.37 19.82 23.17
C ARG A 172 -41.99 19.30 22.78
N LYS A 173 -41.05 20.20 22.51
CA LYS A 173 -39.63 19.88 22.24
C LYS A 173 -38.84 19.48 23.51
N ARG A 174 -39.50 18.84 24.48
CA ARG A 174 -38.91 18.44 25.74
C ARG A 174 -38.29 17.04 25.61
N ARG A 175 -37.14 16.82 26.25
CA ARG A 175 -36.49 15.49 26.31
C ARG A 175 -37.20 14.56 27.29
N LEU A 176 -37.32 13.30 26.89
CA LEU A 176 -37.89 12.22 27.67
C LEU A 176 -36.90 11.73 28.74
N LYS A 177 -37.44 11.36 29.91
CA LYS A 177 -36.70 10.69 30.98
C LYS A 177 -37.05 9.21 31.04
N ASP A 178 -36.15 8.43 31.61
CA ASP A 178 -36.37 7.00 31.84
C ASP A 178 -37.45 6.79 32.91
N GLY A 179 -38.39 5.88 32.63
CA GLY A 179 -39.58 5.63 33.45
C GLY A 179 -40.64 6.72 33.43
N GLU A 180 -40.53 7.73 32.56
CA GLU A 180 -41.50 8.84 32.50
C GLU A 180 -42.86 8.35 32.00
N VAL A 181 -43.94 8.77 32.69
CA VAL A 181 -45.31 8.48 32.28
C VAL A 181 -45.87 9.66 31.50
N ILE A 182 -46.31 9.41 30.27
CA ILE A 182 -46.90 10.41 29.38
C ILE A 182 -48.37 10.08 29.20
N LYS A 183 -49.21 10.97 29.70
CA LYS A 183 -50.66 10.88 29.55
C LYS A 183 -51.09 11.74 28.36
N ILE A 184 -51.65 11.10 27.35
CA ILE A 184 -52.24 11.75 26.19
C ILE A 184 -53.73 11.93 26.48
N LYS A 185 -54.17 13.20 26.56
CA LYS A 185 -55.58 13.54 26.78
C LYS A 185 -56.37 13.34 25.49
N THR A 186 -57.67 13.11 25.63
CA THR A 186 -58.62 13.26 24.53
C THR A 186 -58.93 14.74 24.28
N LYS A 187 -59.28 15.09 23.04
CA LYS A 187 -59.55 16.45 22.58
C LYS A 187 -60.95 16.93 22.96
#